data_AF-A0A7K9D0R5-F1
#
_entry.id   AF-A0A7K9D0R5-F1
#
_cell.length_a   1.000
_cell.length_b   1.000
_cell.length_c   1.000
_cell.angle_alpha   90.00
_cell.angle_beta   90.00
_cell.angle_gamma   90.00
#
_symmetry.space_group_name_H-M   'P 1'
#
loop_
_entity.id
_entity.type
_entity.pdbx_description
1 polymer ?
#
loop_
_entity_poly.entity_id
_entity_poly.type
_entity_poly.pdbx_seq_one_letter_code
_entity_poly.pdbx_strand_id
1 'polypeptide(L)'
;MQQLFHENYEHNRKGYIQDLQNSKIHTAITLHPNKRPAYQYRLHNYILSHKISELRYRTIQLHRESALMSKLSNSEVIKEDQQLGVMPPFNNFQPHERDEVTEWEFLTGKFLYSVVENQPPRQSLSSVLQAALDDTVMQVMEIINENARSRGRLIDFKEIQYGYRRVDPLHGVEYILDLLLLYKRHKGRKVTVPVRRHAYLQQLFSKPFFKEGEELDVRSVLEETSADIQSFSFLSNSLKIFSSSFQGTEDTGGHSNKKIHILVPLTGRFDIFSRFMYNFEKTCLIPRQNVKLAIILFSSEMGQDSSKHIELMKKYNIKYPKADMTLIPMTGKFSRGLGLEMASSQFDNGTLMLFCDVDLVFTPGFLQRCRDNTIQGEQVYYPIIFSQYDPKVIYGGNPPADSSFVFTKRTGFWREYGFGITCIYKSDLLTAGGFDTSIQGWGLEDVDLFTKVVRSGLKAFRSQDVGVVHIFHPVQCDPSLDPKQYKMCLGSKASTFASTMQLAELWLQKH
;
A
#
# COMPACT_ATOMS: atom_id res chain seq x y z
N MET A 1 17.94 40.99 7.07
CA MET A 1 16.99 41.10 5.95
C MET A 1 15.96 40.00 6.16
N GLN A 2 14.72 40.35 6.52
CA GLN A 2 13.63 39.36 6.52
C GLN A 2 13.48 38.86 5.08
N GLN A 3 13.29 37.55 4.88
CA GLN A 3 12.93 36.96 3.59
C GLN A 3 11.48 37.30 3.23
N LEU A 4 11.16 38.59 3.17
CA LEU A 4 9.86 39.11 2.73
C LEU A 4 9.59 38.75 1.26
N PHE A 5 10.68 38.55 0.52
CA PHE A 5 10.71 38.16 -0.87
C PHE A 5 11.38 36.78 -0.98
N HIS A 6 10.61 35.78 -1.41
CA HIS A 6 11.16 34.50 -1.83
C HIS A 6 11.46 34.57 -3.33
N GLU A 7 12.75 34.67 -3.64
CA GLU A 7 13.28 34.69 -5.00
C GLU A 7 14.04 33.40 -5.28
N ASN A 8 13.59 32.64 -6.27
CA ASN A 8 14.22 31.39 -6.66
C ASN A 8 14.81 31.48 -8.08
N TYR A 9 15.73 32.43 -8.29
CA TYR A 9 16.56 32.49 -9.49
C TYR A 9 17.87 31.74 -9.25
N GLU A 10 18.02 30.55 -9.83
CA GLU A 10 19.36 29.97 -10.06
C GLU A 10 19.93 30.60 -11.33
N HIS A 11 21.23 30.92 -11.35
CA HIS A 11 21.90 31.72 -12.41
C HIS A 11 21.68 31.21 -13.85
N ASN A 12 21.17 29.99 -14.05
CA ASN A 12 20.86 29.39 -15.35
C ASN A 12 19.47 28.73 -15.47
N ARG A 13 18.52 28.96 -14.55
CA ARG A 13 17.16 28.38 -14.64
C ARG A 13 16.07 29.45 -14.50
N LYS A 14 15.03 29.36 -15.34
CA LYS A 14 13.75 30.05 -15.08
C LYS A 14 13.22 29.51 -13.75
N GLY A 15 13.01 30.37 -12.75
CA GLY A 15 12.67 29.95 -11.40
C GLY A 15 11.52 28.94 -11.31
N TYR A 16 11.60 28.04 -10.34
CA TYR A 16 10.70 26.91 -10.17
C TYR A 16 9.99 26.94 -8.81
N ILE A 17 8.72 26.52 -8.79
CA ILE A 17 7.89 26.37 -7.59
C ILE A 17 7.45 24.90 -7.53
N GLN A 18 8.30 24.06 -6.96
CA GLN A 18 8.04 22.63 -6.82
C GLN A 18 7.81 22.25 -5.36
N ASP A 19 8.69 22.72 -4.47
CA ASP A 19 8.58 22.52 -3.03
C ASP A 19 7.88 23.72 -2.39
N LEU A 20 6.57 23.57 -2.15
CA LEU A 20 5.74 24.58 -1.50
C LEU A 20 5.74 24.43 0.03
N GLN A 21 6.17 23.30 0.57
CA GLN A 21 6.18 22.99 2.02
C GLN A 21 7.37 23.62 2.75
N ASN A 22 8.11 24.50 2.09
CA ASN A 22 9.29 25.15 2.64
C ASN A 22 8.90 26.28 3.62
N SER A 23 9.46 26.26 4.84
CA SER A 23 9.28 27.32 5.85
C SER A 23 9.59 28.73 5.35
N LYS A 24 10.48 28.88 4.36
CA LYS A 24 10.81 30.16 3.72
C LYS A 24 9.67 30.70 2.86
N ILE A 25 8.85 29.83 2.26
CA ILE A 25 7.69 30.24 1.46
C ILE A 25 6.56 30.72 2.36
N HIS A 26 6.33 30.03 3.48
CA HIS A 26 5.33 30.43 4.48
C HIS A 26 5.56 31.81 5.10
N THR A 27 6.82 32.21 5.22
CA THR A 27 7.19 33.51 5.80
C THR A 27 7.33 34.62 4.75
N ALA A 28 7.28 34.25 3.46
CA ALA A 28 7.37 35.19 2.37
C ALA A 28 6.03 35.91 2.16
N ILE A 29 6.10 37.22 1.97
CA ILE A 29 4.94 38.04 1.57
C ILE A 29 4.79 38.01 0.04
N THR A 30 5.91 37.84 -0.65
CA THR A 30 5.99 37.88 -2.11
C THR A 30 6.78 36.69 -2.61
N LEU A 31 6.23 35.99 -3.61
CA LEU A 31 6.83 34.82 -4.25
C LEU A 31 7.06 35.11 -5.73
N HIS A 32 8.33 35.10 -6.15
CA HIS A 32 8.72 35.43 -7.53
C HIS A 32 9.87 34.52 -8.01
N PRO A 33 9.86 34.03 -9.27
CA PRO A 33 8.84 34.19 -10.31
C PRO A 33 7.78 33.06 -10.31
N ASN A 34 6.50 33.41 -10.49
CA ASN A 34 5.40 32.46 -10.72
C ASN A 34 4.72 32.68 -12.09
N LYS A 35 5.47 32.43 -13.17
CA LYS A 35 5.03 32.76 -14.55
C LYS A 35 4.42 31.58 -15.33
N ARG A 36 4.44 30.35 -14.79
CA ARG A 36 3.92 29.16 -15.47
C ARG A 36 2.54 28.78 -14.91
N PRO A 37 1.52 28.54 -15.75
CA PRO A 37 0.18 28.16 -15.28
C PRO A 37 0.16 26.95 -14.33
N ALA A 38 0.99 25.93 -14.60
CA ALA A 38 1.11 24.75 -13.74
C ALA A 38 1.58 25.10 -12.31
N TYR A 39 2.47 26.08 -12.15
CA TYR A 39 2.94 26.54 -10.83
C TYR A 39 1.91 27.43 -10.13
N GLN A 40 1.15 28.22 -10.90
CA GLN A 40 0.04 29.01 -10.37
C GLN A 40 -1.05 28.10 -9.79
N TYR A 41 -1.43 27.04 -10.52
CA TYR A 41 -2.41 26.06 -10.04
C TYR A 41 -1.92 25.34 -8.77
N ARG A 42 -0.66 24.90 -8.74
CA ARG A 42 -0.07 24.25 -7.56
C ARG A 42 -0.07 25.17 -6.34
N LEU A 43 0.35 26.44 -6.51
CA LEU A 43 0.33 27.42 -5.44
C LEU A 43 -1.09 27.69 -4.95
N HIS A 44 -2.05 27.82 -5.87
CA HIS A 44 -3.46 28.03 -5.52
C HIS A 44 -4.02 26.85 -4.71
N ASN A 45 -3.82 25.62 -5.17
CA ASN A 45 -4.23 24.42 -4.44
C ASN A 45 -3.62 24.36 -3.05
N TYR A 46 -2.33 24.66 -2.93
CA TYR A 46 -1.64 24.70 -1.66
C TYR A 46 -2.24 25.74 -0.68
N ILE A 47 -2.53 26.96 -1.16
CA ILE A 47 -3.19 28.00 -0.36
C ILE A 47 -4.59 27.54 0.08
N LEU A 48 -5.37 26.92 -0.82
CA LEU A 48 -6.69 26.38 -0.47
C LEU A 48 -6.59 25.25 0.56
N SER A 49 -5.65 24.31 0.40
CA SER A 49 -5.41 23.23 1.35
C SER A 49 -5.07 23.77 2.74
N HIS A 50 -4.24 24.81 2.80
CA HIS A 50 -3.93 25.49 4.06
C HIS A 50 -5.17 26.15 4.66
N LYS A 51 -5.97 26.87 3.86
CA LYS A 51 -7.20 27.50 4.33
C LYS A 51 -8.23 26.49 4.85
N ILE A 52 -8.33 25.33 4.19
CA ILE A 52 -9.18 24.23 4.63
C ILE A 52 -8.71 23.71 6.00
N SER A 53 -7.39 23.57 6.20
CA SER A 53 -6.81 23.13 7.47
C SER A 53 -7.09 24.13 8.61
N GLU A 54 -6.90 25.42 8.36
CA GLU A 54 -7.22 26.51 9.29
C GLU A 54 -8.71 26.48 9.70
N LEU A 55 -9.61 26.39 8.71
CA LEU A 55 -11.05 26.35 8.96
C LEU A 55 -11.45 25.10 9.74
N ARG A 56 -10.89 23.93 9.43
CA ARG A 56 -11.14 22.68 10.17
C ARG A 56 -10.69 22.80 11.62
N TYR A 57 -9.51 23.37 11.86
CA TYR A 57 -9.02 23.63 13.21
C TYR A 57 -9.97 24.55 13.99
N ARG A 58 -10.44 25.63 13.35
CA ARG A 58 -11.42 26.54 13.94
C ARG A 58 -12.74 25.84 14.26
N THR A 59 -13.24 24.97 13.39
CA THR A 59 -14.43 24.15 13.66
C THR A 59 -14.24 23.29 14.91
N ILE A 60 -13.09 22.63 15.07
CA ILE A 60 -12.78 21.83 16.26
C ILE A 60 -12.75 22.70 17.53
N GLN A 61 -12.16 23.90 17.46
CA GLN A 61 -12.15 24.84 18.58
C GLN A 61 -13.57 25.27 18.99
N LEU A 62 -14.44 25.56 18.01
CA LEU A 62 -15.82 25.94 18.29
C LEU A 62 -16.62 24.79 18.92
N HIS A 63 -16.46 23.54 18.45
CA HIS A 63 -17.09 22.38 19.09
C HIS A 63 -16.61 22.18 20.54
N ARG A 64 -15.31 22.41 20.80
CA ARG A 64 -14.73 22.38 22.16
C ARG A 64 -15.34 23.45 23.06
N GLU A 65 -15.43 24.68 22.56
CA GLU A 65 -16.04 25.79 23.28
C GLU A 65 -17.52 25.52 23.57
N SER A 66 -18.28 25.05 22.58
CA SER A 66 -19.69 24.67 22.74
C SER A 66 -19.87 23.59 23.82
N ALA A 67 -19.09 22.51 23.77
CA ALA A 67 -19.13 21.45 24.79
C ALA A 67 -18.78 21.97 26.20
N LEU A 68 -17.79 22.87 26.31
CA LEU A 68 -17.43 23.51 27.57
C LEU A 68 -18.55 24.42 28.10
N MET A 69 -19.18 25.21 27.22
CA MET A 69 -20.27 26.10 27.59
C MET A 69 -21.47 25.31 28.09
N SER A 70 -21.91 24.26 27.38
CA SER A 70 -22.99 23.38 27.83
C SER A 70 -22.69 22.76 29.20
N LYS A 71 -21.44 22.34 29.43
CA LYS A 71 -21.02 21.80 30.74
C LYS A 71 -21.08 22.86 31.85
N LEU A 72 -20.68 24.10 31.57
CA LEU A 72 -20.71 25.19 32.55
C LEU A 72 -22.13 25.70 32.81
N SER A 73 -23.02 25.64 31.82
CA SER A 73 -24.42 26.03 31.94
C SER A 73 -25.34 24.91 32.46
N ASN A 74 -24.80 23.73 32.80
CA ASN A 74 -25.55 22.52 33.13
C ASN A 74 -26.60 22.14 32.07
N SER A 75 -26.32 22.43 30.81
CA SER A 75 -27.15 22.05 29.66
C SER A 75 -26.66 20.74 29.05
N GLU A 76 -27.54 19.99 28.41
CA GLU A 76 -27.13 18.79 27.68
C GLU A 76 -26.15 19.13 26.56
N VAL A 77 -25.09 18.34 26.43
CA VAL A 77 -24.10 18.51 25.36
C VAL A 77 -24.64 17.85 24.10
N ILE A 78 -24.67 18.60 22.99
CA ILE A 78 -25.09 18.08 21.70
C ILE A 78 -24.15 16.94 21.29
N LYS A 79 -24.70 15.85 20.75
CA LYS A 79 -23.93 14.66 20.35
C LYS A 79 -22.76 14.99 19.40
N GLU A 80 -22.97 15.93 18.46
CA GLU A 80 -21.92 16.39 17.54
C GLU A 80 -20.77 17.08 18.27
N ASP A 81 -21.06 17.98 19.21
CA ASP A 81 -20.05 18.64 20.05
C ASP A 81 -19.32 17.63 20.94
N GLN A 82 -20.04 16.62 21.43
CA GLN A 82 -19.46 15.51 22.21
C GLN A 82 -18.55 14.61 21.37
N GLN A 83 -18.73 14.53 20.05
CA GLN A 83 -17.87 13.72 19.17
C GLN A 83 -16.68 14.53 18.65
N LEU A 84 -16.95 15.74 18.14
CA LEU A 84 -15.96 16.57 17.44
C LEU A 84 -15.16 17.48 18.38
N GLY A 85 -15.72 17.78 19.55
CA GLY A 85 -15.11 18.63 20.57
C GLY A 85 -14.24 17.88 21.58
N VAL A 86 -14.15 16.55 21.53
CA VAL A 86 -13.33 15.78 22.48
C VAL A 86 -11.85 16.09 22.29
N MET A 87 -11.14 16.34 23.40
CA MET A 87 -9.69 16.34 23.38
C MET A 87 -9.21 14.90 23.24
N PRO A 88 -8.44 14.58 22.19
CA PRO A 88 -7.96 13.22 22.02
C PRO A 88 -6.92 12.87 23.09
N PRO A 89 -7.14 11.81 23.89
CA PRO A 89 -6.13 11.30 24.80
C PRO A 89 -5.24 10.26 24.09
N PHE A 90 -3.98 10.15 24.54
CA PHE A 90 -3.04 9.12 24.06
C PHE A 90 -3.34 7.71 24.58
N ASN A 91 -4.33 7.60 25.48
CA ASN A 91 -4.71 6.36 26.16
C ASN A 91 -6.14 5.92 25.80
N ASN A 92 -6.60 6.23 24.57
CA ASN A 92 -7.94 5.85 24.08
C ASN A 92 -8.19 4.34 24.10
N PHE A 93 -7.14 3.54 23.87
CA PHE A 93 -7.22 2.09 23.79
C PHE A 93 -6.37 1.46 24.89
N GLN A 94 -7.00 0.58 25.69
CA GLN A 94 -6.32 -0.24 26.68
C GLN A 94 -6.33 -1.69 26.20
N PRO A 95 -5.18 -2.22 25.73
CA PRO A 95 -5.10 -3.60 25.28
C PRO A 95 -5.38 -4.55 26.45
N HIS A 96 -6.22 -5.55 26.22
CA HIS A 96 -6.47 -6.65 27.15
C HIS A 96 -5.49 -7.80 26.89
N GLU A 97 -5.15 -7.99 25.62
CA GLU A 97 -4.17 -8.98 25.18
C GLU A 97 -2.91 -8.30 24.63
N ARG A 98 -1.79 -9.00 24.69
CA ARG A 98 -0.50 -8.50 24.17
C ARG A 98 -0.56 -8.21 22.67
N ASP A 99 -1.35 -8.98 21.92
CA ASP A 99 -1.46 -8.88 20.46
C ASP A 99 -2.16 -7.58 20.00
N GLU A 100 -2.95 -6.99 20.90
CA GLU A 100 -3.69 -5.74 20.70
C GLU A 100 -2.82 -4.49 20.92
N VAL A 101 -1.62 -4.64 21.50
CA VAL A 101 -0.73 -3.52 21.77
C VAL A 101 -0.31 -2.85 20.46
N THR A 102 -0.67 -1.58 20.32
CA THR A 102 -0.20 -0.71 19.24
C THR A 102 1.16 -0.12 19.62
N GLU A 103 2.20 -0.58 18.93
CA GLU A 103 3.59 -0.24 19.24
C GLU A 103 3.95 1.18 18.79
N TRP A 104 4.83 1.82 19.56
CA TRP A 104 5.44 3.10 19.19
C TRP A 104 6.72 2.86 18.41
N GLU A 105 6.83 3.49 17.24
CA GLU A 105 8.06 3.57 16.47
C GLU A 105 8.87 4.76 16.97
N PHE A 106 10.15 4.54 17.25
CA PHE A 106 11.06 5.63 17.62
C PHE A 106 11.61 6.29 16.35
N LEU A 107 11.60 7.61 16.30
CA LEU A 107 12.13 8.36 15.17
C LEU A 107 13.14 9.42 15.62
N THR A 108 14.06 9.71 14.71
CA THR A 108 15.00 10.82 14.77
C THR A 108 14.78 11.70 13.54
N GLY A 109 15.51 12.80 13.38
CA GLY A 109 15.42 13.60 12.14
C GLY A 109 15.83 12.87 10.86
N LYS A 110 16.37 11.63 10.92
CA LYS A 110 16.87 10.88 9.74
C LYS A 110 16.42 9.43 9.68
N PHE A 111 16.24 8.79 10.83
CA PHE A 111 15.98 7.36 10.93
C PHE A 111 14.69 7.06 11.66
N LEU A 112 14.00 6.03 11.20
CA LEU A 112 12.89 5.37 11.86
C LEU A 112 13.39 4.04 12.43
N TYR A 113 13.00 3.75 13.66
CA TYR A 113 13.29 2.52 14.35
C TYR A 113 11.97 1.82 14.67
N SER A 114 11.78 0.67 14.04
CA SER A 114 10.52 -0.07 14.08
C SER A 114 10.76 -1.46 14.63
N VAL A 115 9.81 -1.94 15.43
CA VAL A 115 9.78 -3.32 15.96
C VAL A 115 8.87 -4.20 15.12
N VAL A 116 8.24 -3.64 14.08
CA VAL A 116 7.35 -4.35 13.15
C VAL A 116 8.07 -5.54 12.53
N GLU A 117 7.42 -6.71 12.61
CA GLU A 117 7.96 -7.95 12.10
C GLU A 117 8.29 -7.87 10.60
N ASN A 118 9.35 -8.56 10.19
CA ASN A 118 9.80 -8.63 8.79
C ASN A 118 10.18 -7.29 8.15
N GLN A 119 10.40 -6.25 8.97
CA GLN A 119 11.01 -5.00 8.53
C GLN A 119 12.40 -4.82 9.14
N PRO A 120 13.31 -4.09 8.47
CA PRO A 120 14.59 -3.72 9.08
C PRO A 120 14.34 -2.90 10.35
N PRO A 121 15.03 -3.19 11.47
CA PRO A 121 14.80 -2.48 12.74
C PRO A 121 15.25 -1.01 12.68
N ARG A 122 16.08 -0.66 11.69
CA ARG A 122 16.51 0.70 11.40
C ARG A 122 16.30 0.99 9.91
N GLN A 123 15.54 2.03 9.64
CA GLN A 123 15.19 2.46 8.30
C GLN A 123 15.48 3.96 8.14
N SER A 124 15.78 4.39 6.91
CA SER A 124 15.72 5.82 6.58
C SER A 124 14.26 6.28 6.59
N LEU A 125 14.00 7.51 6.99
CA LEU A 125 12.68 8.12 6.82
C LEU A 125 12.31 8.13 5.32
N SER A 126 11.12 7.64 5.00
CA SER A 126 10.59 7.77 3.64
C SER A 126 10.30 9.24 3.33
N SER A 127 10.40 9.63 2.06
CA SER A 127 10.09 11.01 1.64
C SER A 127 8.66 11.41 2.02
N VAL A 128 7.72 10.47 1.97
CA VAL A 128 6.32 10.68 2.36
C VAL A 128 6.21 10.97 3.85
N LEU A 129 6.88 10.19 4.70
CA LEU A 129 6.86 10.39 6.14
C LEU A 129 7.59 11.69 6.53
N GLN A 130 8.69 12.02 5.85
CA GLN A 130 9.39 13.27 6.05
C GLN A 130 8.50 14.48 5.73
N ALA A 131 7.82 14.47 4.57
CA ALA A 131 6.87 15.53 4.20
C ALA A 131 5.72 15.65 5.21
N ALA A 132 5.18 14.52 5.70
CA ALA A 132 4.14 14.52 6.72
C ALA A 132 4.61 15.11 8.06
N LEU A 133 5.84 14.81 8.49
CA LEU A 133 6.44 15.39 9.68
C LEU A 133 6.69 16.89 9.51
N ASP A 134 7.18 17.32 8.35
CA ASP A 134 7.42 18.73 8.04
C ASP A 134 6.10 19.52 8.07
N ASP A 135 5.03 19.01 7.45
CA ASP A 135 3.69 19.59 7.51
C ASP A 135 3.15 19.67 8.95
N THR A 136 3.40 18.63 9.75
CA THR A 136 2.97 18.57 11.16
C THR A 136 3.71 19.60 12.00
N VAL A 137 5.04 19.68 11.87
CA VAL A 137 5.87 20.67 12.56
C VAL A 137 5.46 22.08 12.15
N MET A 138 5.20 22.30 10.88
CA MET A 138 4.77 23.59 10.34
C MET A 138 3.48 24.09 10.99
N GLN A 139 2.44 23.24 11.07
CA GLN A 139 1.19 23.57 11.77
C GLN A 139 1.42 23.89 13.26
N VAL A 140 2.28 23.11 13.92
CA VAL A 140 2.65 23.37 15.33
C VAL A 140 3.34 24.73 15.48
N MET A 141 4.25 25.06 14.55
CA MET A 141 4.97 26.33 14.56
C MET A 141 4.05 27.53 14.32
N GLU A 142 3.00 27.39 13.53
CA GLU A 142 1.99 28.43 13.33
C GLU A 142 1.22 28.71 14.62
N ILE A 143 0.73 27.67 15.29
CA ILE A 143 0.01 27.77 16.58
C ILE A 143 0.91 28.40 17.66
N ILE A 144 2.17 27.97 17.73
CA ILE A 144 3.15 28.53 18.67
C ILE A 144 3.43 30.01 18.37
N ASN A 145 3.59 30.35 17.09
CA ASN A 145 3.95 31.71 16.69
C ASN A 145 2.78 32.69 16.75
N GLU A 146 1.52 32.26 16.60
CA GLU A 146 0.34 33.11 16.80
C GLU A 146 0.40 33.79 18.18
N ASN A 147 0.66 33.01 19.21
CA ASN A 147 0.83 33.48 20.59
C ASN A 147 2.16 34.23 20.84
N ALA A 148 3.21 33.93 20.08
CA ALA A 148 4.51 34.59 20.24
C ALA A 148 4.53 35.99 19.60
N ARG A 149 3.90 36.15 18.43
CA ARG A 149 3.83 37.39 17.66
C ARG A 149 3.11 38.50 18.41
N SER A 150 2.01 38.17 19.09
CA SER A 150 1.28 39.12 19.96
C SER A 150 2.18 39.74 21.04
N ARG A 151 3.23 39.03 21.45
CA ARG A 151 4.22 39.47 22.44
C ARG A 151 5.50 40.05 21.81
N GLY A 152 5.55 40.25 20.49
CA GLY A 152 6.68 40.84 19.76
C GLY A 152 7.88 39.91 19.58
N ARG A 153 7.63 38.61 19.43
CA ARG A 153 8.64 37.54 19.40
C ARG A 153 8.42 36.62 18.22
N LEU A 154 9.48 35.94 17.79
CA LEU A 154 9.44 34.91 16.76
C LEU A 154 10.11 33.64 17.28
N ILE A 155 9.52 32.49 17.01
CA ILE A 155 10.09 31.19 17.35
C ILE A 155 10.31 30.44 16.04
N ASP A 156 11.55 30.06 15.78
CA ASP A 156 11.91 29.29 14.59
C ASP A 156 12.11 27.82 14.97
N PHE A 157 11.74 26.91 14.06
CA PHE A 157 12.07 25.51 14.18
C PHE A 157 13.53 25.25 13.76
N LYS A 158 14.25 24.42 14.51
CA LYS A 158 15.61 24.00 14.16
C LYS A 158 15.64 22.54 13.70
N GLU A 159 15.18 21.62 14.54
CA GLU A 159 15.16 20.18 14.23
C GLU A 159 14.25 19.40 15.20
N ILE A 160 13.83 18.21 14.78
CA ILE A 160 13.29 17.18 15.68
C ILE A 160 14.50 16.45 16.28
N GLN A 161 14.70 16.54 17.60
CA GLN A 161 15.78 15.80 18.25
C GLN A 161 15.49 14.31 18.22
N TYR A 162 14.29 13.95 18.66
CA TYR A 162 13.71 12.63 18.52
C TYR A 162 12.19 12.71 18.66
N GLY A 163 11.53 11.59 18.40
CA GLY A 163 10.13 11.44 18.71
C GLY A 163 9.69 9.99 18.72
N TYR A 164 8.42 9.81 19.04
CA TYR A 164 7.71 8.55 18.92
C TYR A 164 6.52 8.75 18.01
N ARG A 165 6.24 7.77 17.17
CA ARG A 165 5.09 7.73 16.27
C ARG A 165 4.32 6.45 16.47
N ARG A 166 3.00 6.52 16.44
CA ARG A 166 2.12 5.36 16.44
C ARG A 166 0.95 5.60 15.49
N VAL A 167 0.49 4.56 14.80
CA VAL A 167 -0.73 4.62 13.99
C VAL A 167 -1.83 3.87 14.72
N ASP A 168 -2.87 4.58 15.10
CA ASP A 168 -4.13 4.02 15.59
C ASP A 168 -5.10 3.93 14.40
N PRO A 169 -5.53 2.72 13.98
CA PRO A 169 -6.44 2.55 12.85
C PRO A 169 -7.77 3.30 12.97
N LEU A 170 -8.25 3.55 14.20
CA LEU A 170 -9.53 4.23 14.44
C LEU A 170 -9.36 5.75 14.54
N HIS A 171 -8.26 6.20 15.14
CA HIS A 171 -8.10 7.61 15.52
C HIS A 171 -7.12 8.40 14.64
N GLY A 172 -6.17 7.75 13.97
CA GLY A 172 -5.18 8.43 13.13
C GLY A 172 -3.74 8.21 13.59
N VAL A 173 -2.87 9.18 13.30
CA VAL A 173 -1.44 9.09 13.60
C VAL A 173 -1.11 9.94 14.81
N GLU A 174 -0.45 9.33 15.79
CA GLU A 174 -0.03 9.99 17.02
C GLU A 174 1.47 10.24 17.02
N TYR A 175 1.86 11.41 17.53
CA TYR A 175 3.25 11.82 17.65
C TYR A 175 3.56 12.36 19.04
N ILE A 176 4.70 11.95 19.58
CA ILE A 176 5.36 12.56 20.73
C ILE A 176 6.68 13.10 20.20
N LEU A 177 6.76 14.40 19.93
CA LEU A 177 7.93 15.02 19.31
C LEU A 177 8.68 15.86 20.31
N ASP A 178 10.00 15.73 20.31
CA ASP A 178 10.90 16.62 21.01
C ASP A 178 11.54 17.59 20.02
N LEU A 179 11.06 18.83 20.06
CA LEU A 179 11.41 19.88 19.11
C LEU A 179 12.48 20.79 19.70
N LEU A 180 13.56 20.99 18.94
CA LEU A 180 14.51 22.06 19.19
C LEU A 180 14.07 23.31 18.43
N LEU A 181 13.77 24.36 19.19
CA LEU A 181 13.29 25.64 18.70
C LEU A 181 14.32 26.73 18.99
N LEU A 182 14.28 27.81 18.20
CA LEU A 182 15.11 29.00 18.38
C LEU A 182 14.21 30.19 18.67
N TYR A 183 14.24 30.63 19.91
CA TYR A 183 13.55 31.83 20.33
C TYR A 183 14.33 33.06 19.87
N LYS A 184 13.71 33.93 19.07
CA LYS A 184 14.29 35.18 18.57
C LYS A 184 13.49 36.38 19.07
N ARG A 185 14.14 37.20 19.89
CA ARG A 185 13.58 38.48 20.36
C ARG A 185 13.93 39.59 19.38
N HIS A 186 12.90 40.24 18.83
CA HIS A 186 13.07 41.34 17.88
C HIS A 186 12.90 42.73 18.52
N LYS A 187 12.18 42.84 19.65
CA LYS A 187 12.06 44.09 20.43
C LYS A 187 13.20 44.22 21.45
N GLY A 188 14.05 45.23 21.30
CA GLY A 188 15.20 45.50 22.19
C GLY A 188 16.48 44.78 21.75
N ARG A 189 17.31 44.34 22.71
CA ARG A 189 18.54 43.58 22.40
C ARG A 189 18.17 42.26 21.72
N LYS A 190 18.69 42.05 20.51
CA LYS A 190 18.50 40.80 19.75
C LYS A 190 19.18 39.67 20.52
N VAL A 191 18.40 38.67 20.90
CA VAL A 191 18.87 37.47 21.58
C VAL A 191 18.23 36.27 20.90
N THR A 192 19.05 35.27 20.61
CA THR A 192 18.62 33.96 20.11
C THR A 192 18.90 32.92 21.20
N VAL A 193 17.85 32.25 21.68
CA VAL A 193 17.98 31.22 22.74
C VAL A 193 17.43 29.90 22.20
N PRO A 194 18.19 28.79 22.27
CA PRO A 194 17.65 27.47 21.98
C PRO A 194 16.66 27.08 23.08
N VAL A 195 15.48 26.61 22.68
CA VAL A 195 14.41 26.18 23.57
C VAL A 195 13.96 24.80 23.14
N ARG A 196 13.83 23.89 24.09
CA ARG A 196 13.32 22.54 23.88
C ARG A 196 11.83 22.48 24.20
N ARG A 197 11.03 21.84 23.34
CA ARG A 197 9.58 21.72 23.53
C ARG A 197 9.10 20.32 23.17
N HIS A 198 8.45 19.67 24.12
CA HIS A 198 7.71 18.44 23.87
C HIS A 198 6.33 18.79 23.29
N ALA A 199 6.01 18.21 22.14
CA ALA A 199 4.75 18.35 21.45
C ALA A 199 4.05 16.99 21.38
N TYR A 200 2.80 16.97 21.84
CA TYR A 200 1.94 15.80 21.85
C TYR A 200 0.85 16.05 20.82
N LEU A 201 0.90 15.33 19.70
CA LEU A 201 0.10 15.62 18.52
C LEU A 201 -0.68 14.37 18.10
N GLN A 202 -1.90 14.58 17.61
CA GLN A 202 -2.66 13.55 16.94
C GLN A 202 -3.19 14.12 15.62
N GLN A 203 -2.81 13.47 14.53
CA GLN A 203 -3.28 13.75 13.18
C GLN A 203 -4.40 12.77 12.85
N LEU A 204 -5.63 13.25 12.92
CA LEU A 204 -6.81 12.45 12.60
C LEU A 204 -6.85 12.05 11.13
N PHE A 205 -7.36 10.86 10.83
CA PHE A 205 -7.68 10.51 9.45
C PHE A 205 -8.77 11.43 8.89
N SER A 206 -8.71 11.70 7.59
CA SER A 206 -9.80 12.39 6.91
C SER A 206 -11.06 11.54 6.98
N LYS A 207 -12.24 12.20 6.94
CA LYS A 207 -13.49 11.48 6.70
C LYS A 207 -13.34 10.57 5.47
N PRO A 208 -13.84 9.34 5.50
CA PRO A 208 -13.84 8.49 4.32
C PRO A 208 -14.55 9.26 3.21
N PHE A 209 -13.86 9.43 2.08
CA PHE A 209 -14.44 9.98 0.87
C PHE A 209 -14.63 8.82 -0.10
N PHE A 210 -15.84 8.67 -0.58
CA PHE A 210 -16.15 7.74 -1.64
C PHE A 210 -16.15 8.54 -2.94
N LYS A 211 -15.40 8.05 -3.92
CA LYS A 211 -15.45 8.57 -5.27
C LYS A 211 -15.89 7.41 -6.16
N GLU A 212 -17.02 7.56 -6.82
CA GLU A 212 -17.44 6.61 -7.85
C GLU A 212 -16.40 6.64 -8.98
N GLY A 213 -15.93 5.45 -9.37
CA GLY A 213 -14.85 5.30 -10.36
C GLY A 213 -15.28 5.73 -11.76
N GLU A 214 -16.57 5.56 -12.06
CA GLU A 214 -17.24 6.04 -13.26
C GLU A 214 -18.56 6.70 -12.83
N GLU A 215 -18.92 7.80 -13.47
CA GLU A 215 -20.19 8.49 -13.24
C GLU A 215 -21.31 7.52 -13.64
N LEU A 216 -22.16 7.10 -12.69
CA LEU A 216 -23.31 6.21 -12.95
C LEU A 216 -24.15 6.79 -14.10
N ASP A 217 -24.18 6.12 -15.26
CA ASP A 217 -25.12 6.47 -16.32
C ASP A 217 -26.53 6.05 -15.88
N VAL A 218 -27.23 6.98 -15.24
CA VAL A 218 -28.58 6.78 -14.73
C VAL A 218 -29.53 6.29 -15.83
N ARG A 219 -29.24 6.53 -17.12
CA ARG A 219 -30.09 6.09 -18.23
C ARG A 219 -29.98 4.58 -18.47
N SER A 220 -28.80 3.99 -18.39
CA SER A 220 -28.63 2.54 -18.61
C SER A 220 -29.29 1.72 -17.50
N VAL A 221 -29.19 2.18 -16.25
CA VAL A 221 -29.82 1.54 -15.09
C VAL A 221 -31.35 1.59 -15.17
N LEU A 222 -31.91 2.69 -15.70
CA LEU A 222 -33.35 2.84 -15.93
C LEU A 222 -33.86 1.96 -17.09
N GLU A 223 -33.05 1.74 -18.12
CA GLU A 223 -33.37 0.84 -19.23
C GLU A 223 -33.33 -0.64 -18.81
N GLU A 224 -32.38 -1.04 -17.96
CA GLU A 224 -32.32 -2.40 -17.40
C GLU A 224 -33.47 -2.68 -16.42
N THR A 225 -33.80 -1.72 -15.55
CA THR A 225 -34.93 -1.89 -14.63
C THR A 225 -36.27 -1.96 -15.35
N SER A 226 -36.44 -1.34 -16.52
CA SER A 226 -37.71 -1.40 -17.26
C SER A 226 -37.95 -2.72 -18.00
N ALA A 227 -36.92 -3.55 -18.18
CA ALA A 227 -37.06 -4.91 -18.71
C ALA A 227 -37.63 -5.92 -17.69
N ASP A 228 -37.42 -5.70 -16.39
CA ASP A 228 -37.86 -6.60 -15.30
C ASP A 228 -39.20 -6.20 -14.64
N ILE A 229 -39.86 -5.12 -15.09
CA ILE A 229 -41.13 -4.63 -14.52
C ILE A 229 -42.34 -5.36 -15.13
N GLN A 230 -42.43 -6.68 -14.94
CA GLN A 230 -43.72 -7.38 -15.04
C GLN A 230 -44.12 -8.19 -13.80
N SER A 231 -43.29 -8.30 -12.76
CA SER A 231 -43.56 -9.26 -11.67
C SER A 231 -43.86 -8.71 -10.27
N PHE A 232 -43.65 -7.42 -9.93
CA PHE A 232 -43.92 -6.95 -8.55
C PHE A 232 -44.47 -5.51 -8.45
N SER A 233 -45.79 -5.36 -8.44
CA SER A 233 -46.51 -4.08 -8.50
C SER A 233 -47.06 -3.53 -7.17
N PHE A 234 -46.41 -3.76 -6.02
CA PHE A 234 -47.01 -3.38 -4.72
C PHE A 234 -46.12 -2.72 -3.66
N LEU A 235 -45.03 -2.01 -4.03
CA LEU A 235 -44.30 -1.16 -3.06
C LEU A 235 -43.94 0.21 -3.63
N SER A 236 -44.04 1.23 -2.77
CA SER A 236 -43.87 2.66 -3.04
C SER A 236 -42.43 3.03 -3.46
N ASN A 237 -42.33 4.03 -4.34
CA ASN A 237 -41.10 4.42 -5.05
C ASN A 237 -39.93 4.88 -4.17
N SER A 238 -40.14 5.19 -2.89
CA SER A 238 -39.10 5.70 -2.00
C SER A 238 -38.27 4.61 -1.30
N LEU A 239 -38.81 3.40 -1.17
CA LEU A 239 -38.13 2.28 -0.47
C LEU A 239 -37.43 1.30 -1.42
N LYS A 240 -37.68 1.40 -2.74
CA LYS A 240 -37.03 0.57 -3.76
C LYS A 240 -35.53 0.85 -3.93
N ILE A 241 -35.06 2.05 -3.62
CA ILE A 241 -33.63 2.42 -3.72
C ILE A 241 -32.81 1.73 -2.63
N PHE A 242 -33.39 1.52 -1.44
CA PHE A 242 -32.66 0.98 -0.30
C PHE A 242 -32.81 -0.53 -0.13
N SER A 243 -33.85 -1.17 -0.70
CA SER A 243 -34.03 -2.63 -0.56
C SER A 243 -33.17 -3.45 -1.53
N SER A 244 -32.79 -2.91 -2.69
CA SER A 244 -31.87 -3.59 -3.63
C SER A 244 -30.40 -3.51 -3.19
N SER A 245 -30.07 -2.65 -2.23
CA SER A 245 -28.67 -2.46 -1.77
C SER A 245 -28.17 -3.52 -0.78
N PHE A 246 -29.06 -4.35 -0.21
CA PHE A 246 -28.70 -5.31 0.85
C PHE A 246 -28.93 -6.78 0.48
N GLN A 247 -29.28 -7.06 -0.77
CA GLN A 247 -29.40 -8.41 -1.29
C GLN A 247 -28.40 -8.55 -2.43
N GLY A 248 -27.18 -8.97 -2.08
CA GLY A 248 -26.07 -9.30 -2.98
C GLY A 248 -26.02 -8.45 -4.24
N THR A 249 -25.35 -7.31 -4.18
CA THR A 249 -24.99 -6.52 -5.36
C THR A 249 -24.30 -7.44 -6.37
N GLU A 250 -25.07 -7.96 -7.33
CA GLU A 250 -24.52 -8.26 -8.64
C GLU A 250 -24.00 -6.93 -9.17
N ASP A 251 -22.67 -6.88 -9.30
CA ASP A 251 -21.90 -5.75 -9.77
C ASP A 251 -22.45 -5.25 -11.11
N THR A 252 -23.19 -4.14 -11.07
CA THR A 252 -23.71 -3.40 -12.24
C THR A 252 -22.80 -2.22 -12.62
N GLY A 253 -21.51 -2.29 -12.27
CA GLY A 253 -20.46 -1.57 -12.99
C GLY A 253 -19.85 -2.55 -13.98
N GLY A 254 -19.72 -2.17 -15.26
CA GLY A 254 -19.11 -3.02 -16.27
C GLY A 254 -17.66 -3.31 -15.94
N HIS A 255 -17.41 -4.34 -15.12
CA HIS A 255 -16.08 -4.77 -14.73
C HIS A 255 -15.28 -5.00 -16.00
N SER A 256 -14.15 -4.29 -16.08
CA SER A 256 -13.19 -4.43 -17.18
C SER A 256 -12.94 -5.92 -17.40
N ASN A 257 -13.44 -6.48 -18.51
CA ASN A 257 -13.31 -7.89 -18.83
C ASN A 257 -12.04 -8.16 -19.66
N LYS A 258 -10.97 -7.38 -19.42
CA LYS A 258 -9.68 -7.53 -20.10
C LYS A 258 -9.11 -8.93 -19.84
N LYS A 259 -8.56 -9.55 -20.90
CA LYS A 259 -7.96 -10.88 -20.78
C LYS A 259 -6.62 -10.82 -20.04
N ILE A 260 -6.49 -11.55 -18.94
CA ILE A 260 -5.24 -11.65 -18.17
C ILE A 260 -4.44 -12.86 -18.64
N HIS A 261 -3.17 -12.68 -18.97
CA HIS A 261 -2.24 -13.76 -19.28
C HIS A 261 -1.45 -14.10 -18.01
N ILE A 262 -1.80 -15.21 -17.36
CA ILE A 262 -1.14 -15.68 -16.14
C ILE A 262 0.07 -16.52 -16.54
N LEU A 263 1.27 -16.00 -16.26
CA LEU A 263 2.54 -16.65 -16.57
C LEU A 263 3.11 -17.27 -15.29
N VAL A 264 3.32 -18.58 -15.31
CA VAL A 264 3.79 -19.35 -14.15
C VAL A 264 5.07 -20.12 -14.51
N PRO A 265 6.26 -19.64 -14.11
CA PRO A 265 7.50 -20.39 -14.24
C PRO A 265 7.55 -21.54 -13.22
N LEU A 266 7.88 -22.74 -13.70
CA LEU A 266 7.81 -23.96 -12.91
C LEU A 266 9.00 -24.89 -13.19
N THR A 267 9.56 -25.44 -12.12
CA THR A 267 10.49 -26.59 -12.16
C THR A 267 10.12 -27.54 -11.02
N GLY A 268 9.96 -28.83 -11.33
CA GLY A 268 9.52 -29.85 -10.36
C GLY A 268 8.21 -29.47 -9.65
N ARG A 269 8.10 -29.82 -8.36
CA ARG A 269 6.98 -29.42 -7.46
C ARG A 269 5.57 -29.81 -7.93
N PHE A 270 5.41 -31.04 -8.43
CA PHE A 270 4.14 -31.53 -8.96
C PHE A 270 2.95 -31.41 -7.99
N ASP A 271 3.14 -31.66 -6.69
CA ASP A 271 2.05 -31.56 -5.71
C ASP A 271 1.56 -30.12 -5.53
N ILE A 272 2.48 -29.16 -5.53
CA ILE A 272 2.17 -27.72 -5.46
C ILE A 272 1.47 -27.29 -6.75
N PHE A 273 1.95 -27.74 -7.91
CA PHE A 273 1.30 -27.51 -9.19
C PHE A 273 -0.12 -28.10 -9.25
N SER A 274 -0.33 -29.29 -8.69
CA SER A 274 -1.65 -29.91 -8.62
C SER A 274 -2.62 -29.08 -7.78
N ARG A 275 -2.16 -28.55 -6.64
CA ARG A 275 -2.93 -27.61 -5.82
C ARG A 275 -3.24 -26.30 -6.56
N PHE A 276 -2.26 -25.75 -7.27
CA PHE A 276 -2.45 -24.57 -8.11
C PHE A 276 -3.52 -24.80 -9.17
N MET A 277 -3.44 -25.92 -9.91
CA MET A 277 -4.42 -26.24 -10.95
C MET A 277 -5.83 -26.44 -10.37
N TYR A 278 -5.95 -27.00 -9.17
CA TYR A 278 -7.24 -27.09 -8.47
C TYR A 278 -7.80 -25.71 -8.08
N ASN A 279 -6.96 -24.79 -7.59
CA ASN A 279 -7.39 -23.41 -7.34
C ASN A 279 -7.75 -22.68 -8.65
N PHE A 280 -6.93 -22.81 -9.69
CA PHE A 280 -7.17 -22.23 -11.01
C PHE A 280 -8.46 -22.76 -11.63
N GLU A 281 -8.77 -24.05 -11.47
CA GLU A 281 -10.03 -24.64 -11.93
C GLU A 281 -11.24 -23.98 -11.27
N LYS A 282 -11.22 -23.86 -9.93
CA LYS A 282 -12.30 -23.25 -9.16
C LYS A 282 -12.45 -21.75 -9.42
N THR A 283 -11.34 -21.03 -9.52
CA THR A 283 -11.34 -19.57 -9.64
C THR A 283 -11.53 -19.11 -11.09
N CYS A 284 -10.97 -19.84 -12.07
CA CYS A 284 -10.92 -19.40 -13.46
C CYS A 284 -11.72 -20.27 -14.43
N LEU A 285 -11.54 -21.61 -14.39
CA LEU A 285 -12.13 -22.49 -15.40
C LEU A 285 -13.64 -22.68 -15.22
N ILE A 286 -14.08 -22.97 -14.00
CA ILE A 286 -15.50 -23.15 -13.67
C ILE A 286 -16.28 -21.83 -13.88
N PRO A 287 -15.82 -20.68 -13.35
CA PRO A 287 -16.52 -19.40 -13.54
C PRO A 287 -16.27 -18.76 -14.91
N ARG A 288 -15.45 -19.36 -15.78
CA ARG A 288 -15.07 -18.87 -17.11
C ARG A 288 -14.49 -17.45 -17.10
N GLN A 289 -13.57 -17.19 -16.17
CA GLN A 289 -12.82 -15.94 -16.14
C GLN A 289 -12.08 -15.72 -17.47
N ASN A 290 -12.04 -14.48 -17.97
CA ASN A 290 -11.30 -14.16 -19.19
C ASN A 290 -9.79 -14.14 -18.90
N VAL A 291 -9.17 -15.31 -18.96
CA VAL A 291 -7.76 -15.53 -18.68
C VAL A 291 -7.12 -16.49 -19.68
N LYS A 292 -5.81 -16.39 -19.83
CA LYS A 292 -4.94 -17.41 -20.43
C LYS A 292 -3.95 -17.88 -19.39
N LEU A 293 -3.74 -19.19 -19.26
CA LEU A 293 -2.69 -19.76 -18.42
C LEU A 293 -1.50 -20.20 -19.28
N ALA A 294 -0.32 -19.67 -19.00
CA ALA A 294 0.93 -20.09 -19.61
C ALA A 294 1.86 -20.69 -18.55
N ILE A 295 2.01 -22.02 -18.56
CA ILE A 295 2.95 -22.74 -17.69
C ILE A 295 4.29 -22.82 -18.40
N ILE A 296 5.32 -22.22 -17.81
CA ILE A 296 6.69 -22.18 -18.36
C ILE A 296 7.48 -23.26 -17.65
N LEU A 297 7.53 -24.44 -18.26
CA LEU A 297 8.03 -25.65 -17.62
C LEU A 297 9.51 -25.86 -17.96
N PHE A 298 10.37 -25.68 -16.97
CA PHE A 298 11.78 -26.05 -17.08
C PHE A 298 11.95 -27.55 -16.87
N SER A 299 12.62 -28.22 -17.81
CA SER A 299 12.99 -29.63 -17.70
C SER A 299 14.50 -29.78 -17.48
N SER A 300 14.88 -30.62 -16.51
CA SER A 300 16.26 -31.09 -16.42
C SER A 300 16.51 -32.16 -17.50
N GLU A 301 17.76 -32.37 -17.87
CA GLU A 301 18.17 -33.36 -18.88
C GLU A 301 17.73 -34.80 -18.54
N MET A 302 17.32 -35.09 -17.30
CA MET A 302 16.90 -36.43 -16.85
C MET A 302 15.39 -36.73 -17.02
N GLY A 303 14.58 -35.81 -17.57
CA GLY A 303 13.29 -36.07 -18.22
C GLY A 303 12.11 -36.65 -17.41
N GLN A 304 12.31 -37.16 -16.19
CA GLN A 304 11.25 -37.87 -15.44
C GLN A 304 10.25 -36.94 -14.73
N ASP A 305 10.64 -35.74 -14.30
CA ASP A 305 9.76 -34.85 -13.51
C ASP A 305 8.71 -34.12 -14.36
N SER A 306 8.97 -33.88 -15.65
CA SER A 306 8.08 -33.07 -16.50
C SER A 306 6.86 -33.84 -17.01
N SER A 307 6.91 -35.18 -17.09
CA SER A 307 5.85 -36.02 -17.68
C SER A 307 4.51 -35.89 -16.95
N LYS A 308 4.51 -35.88 -15.61
CA LYS A 308 3.30 -35.73 -14.79
C LYS A 308 2.63 -34.36 -14.99
N HIS A 309 3.42 -33.30 -15.13
CA HIS A 309 2.93 -31.94 -15.38
C HIS A 309 2.22 -31.85 -16.74
N ILE A 310 2.83 -32.43 -17.77
CA ILE A 310 2.28 -32.49 -19.13
C ILE A 310 0.97 -33.29 -19.14
N GLU A 311 0.93 -34.44 -18.45
CA GLU A 311 -0.27 -35.27 -18.34
C GLU A 311 -1.41 -34.53 -17.64
N LEU A 312 -1.12 -33.84 -16.53
CA LEU A 312 -2.12 -33.05 -15.81
C LEU A 312 -2.68 -31.92 -16.69
N MET A 313 -1.81 -31.18 -17.40
CA MET A 313 -2.25 -30.15 -18.34
C MET A 313 -3.11 -30.72 -19.46
N LYS A 314 -2.75 -31.88 -20.02
CA LYS A 314 -3.56 -32.58 -21.03
C LYS A 314 -4.94 -32.95 -20.48
N LYS A 315 -5.02 -33.47 -19.24
CA LYS A 315 -6.29 -33.80 -18.58
C LYS A 315 -7.18 -32.56 -18.45
N TYR A 316 -6.64 -31.42 -18.05
CA TYR A 316 -7.38 -30.16 -17.97
C TYR A 316 -7.80 -29.62 -19.34
N ASN A 317 -6.96 -29.71 -20.36
CA ASN A 317 -7.30 -29.33 -21.73
C ASN A 317 -8.44 -30.18 -22.33
N ILE A 318 -8.47 -31.48 -22.04
CA ILE A 318 -9.56 -32.37 -22.45
C ILE A 318 -10.86 -32.02 -21.72
N LYS A 319 -10.77 -31.75 -20.40
CA LYS A 319 -11.93 -31.40 -19.57
C LYS A 319 -12.51 -30.02 -19.91
N TYR A 320 -11.66 -29.06 -20.30
CA TYR A 320 -12.03 -27.68 -20.60
C TYR A 320 -11.50 -27.24 -21.98
N PRO A 321 -12.08 -27.74 -23.09
CA PRO A 321 -11.54 -27.50 -24.44
C PRO A 321 -11.61 -26.05 -24.92
N LYS A 322 -12.42 -25.20 -24.26
CA LYS A 322 -12.51 -23.75 -24.55
C LYS A 322 -11.55 -22.90 -23.72
N ALA A 323 -10.88 -23.49 -22.73
CA ALA A 323 -9.94 -22.76 -21.88
C ALA A 323 -8.63 -22.50 -22.64
N ASP A 324 -8.10 -21.28 -22.53
CA ASP A 324 -6.82 -20.92 -23.14
C ASP A 324 -5.69 -21.28 -22.17
N MET A 325 -5.13 -22.47 -22.33
CA MET A 325 -4.04 -22.98 -21.50
C MET A 325 -2.92 -23.51 -22.37
N THR A 326 -1.70 -23.06 -22.11
CA THR A 326 -0.50 -23.41 -22.89
C THR A 326 0.64 -23.82 -21.99
N LEU A 327 1.44 -24.78 -22.46
CA LEU A 327 2.68 -25.19 -21.81
C LEU A 327 3.85 -24.78 -22.70
N ILE A 328 4.76 -23.99 -22.15
CA ILE A 328 5.96 -23.49 -22.83
C ILE A 328 7.16 -24.26 -22.25
N PRO A 329 7.73 -25.22 -22.98
CA PRO A 329 8.87 -25.98 -22.51
C PRO A 329 10.14 -25.11 -22.55
N MET A 330 10.95 -25.17 -21.50
CA MET A 330 12.24 -24.50 -21.39
C MET A 330 13.33 -25.53 -21.06
N THR A 331 14.45 -25.46 -21.77
CA THR A 331 15.62 -26.31 -21.54
C THR A 331 16.66 -25.59 -20.69
N GLY A 332 17.36 -26.35 -19.84
CA GLY A 332 18.44 -25.83 -18.99
C GLY A 332 18.03 -25.63 -17.53
N LYS A 333 18.91 -24.98 -16.76
CA LYS A 333 18.67 -24.68 -15.34
C LYS A 333 17.52 -23.68 -15.21
N PHE A 334 16.73 -23.85 -14.14
CA PHE A 334 15.63 -22.94 -13.84
C PHE A 334 16.13 -21.50 -13.65
N SER A 335 15.50 -20.56 -14.36
CA SER A 335 15.65 -19.13 -14.12
C SER A 335 14.27 -18.47 -14.26
N ARG A 336 13.79 -17.87 -13.18
CA ARG A 336 12.46 -17.25 -13.11
C ARG A 336 12.35 -16.09 -14.10
N GLY A 337 13.30 -15.15 -14.04
CA GLY A 337 13.32 -13.96 -14.90
C GLY A 337 13.44 -14.32 -16.39
N LEU A 338 14.34 -15.26 -16.73
CA LEU A 338 14.48 -15.74 -18.11
C LEU A 338 13.20 -16.38 -18.64
N GLY A 339 12.57 -17.26 -17.85
CA GLY A 339 11.33 -17.92 -18.24
C GLY A 339 10.19 -16.93 -18.50
N LEU A 340 10.04 -15.93 -17.62
CA LEU A 340 9.06 -14.87 -17.78
C LEU A 340 9.34 -14.01 -19.01
N GLU A 341 10.58 -13.57 -19.24
CA GLU A 341 10.95 -12.76 -20.41
C GLU A 341 10.67 -13.51 -21.73
N MET A 342 11.10 -14.78 -21.80
CA MET A 342 10.88 -15.62 -22.98
C MET A 342 9.40 -15.85 -23.27
N ALA A 343 8.58 -16.10 -22.24
CA ALA A 343 7.14 -16.25 -22.42
C ALA A 343 6.48 -14.93 -22.82
N SER A 344 6.84 -13.83 -22.16
CA SER A 344 6.33 -12.48 -22.47
C SER A 344 6.65 -12.05 -23.91
N SER A 345 7.75 -12.51 -24.50
CA SER A 345 8.12 -12.20 -25.89
C SER A 345 7.16 -12.76 -26.95
N GLN A 346 6.32 -13.73 -26.59
CA GLN A 346 5.35 -14.36 -27.49
C GLN A 346 4.02 -13.60 -27.60
N PHE A 347 3.83 -12.56 -26.78
CA PHE A 347 2.59 -11.79 -26.72
C PHE A 347 2.74 -10.41 -27.36
N ASP A 348 1.63 -9.84 -27.82
CA ASP A 348 1.58 -8.50 -28.37
C ASP A 348 1.67 -7.42 -27.27
N ASN A 349 1.98 -6.19 -27.67
CA ASN A 349 2.19 -5.07 -26.76
C ASN A 349 0.97 -4.69 -25.90
N GLY A 350 -0.24 -5.04 -26.32
CA GLY A 350 -1.51 -4.79 -25.62
C GLY A 350 -1.89 -5.89 -24.63
N THR A 351 -1.09 -6.94 -24.51
CA THR A 351 -1.37 -8.04 -23.59
C THR A 351 -1.12 -7.64 -22.13
N LEU A 352 -2.15 -7.78 -21.28
CA LEU A 352 -2.06 -7.69 -19.82
C LEU A 352 -1.55 -9.01 -19.26
N MET A 353 -0.39 -8.98 -18.60
CA MET A 353 0.26 -10.15 -18.01
C MET A 353 0.19 -10.09 -16.50
N LEU A 354 -0.01 -11.25 -15.86
CA LEU A 354 0.17 -11.48 -14.44
C LEU A 354 1.34 -12.45 -14.26
N PHE A 355 2.44 -11.98 -13.68
CA PHE A 355 3.53 -12.86 -13.24
C PHE A 355 3.13 -13.50 -11.92
N CYS A 356 3.07 -14.83 -11.89
CA CYS A 356 2.47 -15.60 -10.82
C CYS A 356 3.37 -16.77 -10.42
N ASP A 357 3.46 -17.04 -9.12
CA ASP A 357 4.17 -18.22 -8.61
C ASP A 357 3.18 -19.38 -8.40
N VAL A 358 3.67 -20.61 -8.52
CA VAL A 358 2.83 -21.83 -8.44
C VAL A 358 2.29 -22.10 -7.03
N ASP A 359 2.85 -21.47 -6.01
CA ASP A 359 2.47 -21.60 -4.60
C ASP A 359 1.40 -20.59 -4.17
N LEU A 360 0.89 -19.77 -5.09
CA LEU A 360 -0.20 -18.85 -4.81
C LEU A 360 -1.57 -19.54 -4.84
N VAL A 361 -2.46 -19.04 -3.99
CA VAL A 361 -3.91 -19.27 -4.02
C VAL A 361 -4.57 -17.92 -4.18
N PHE A 362 -5.46 -17.76 -5.17
CA PHE A 362 -6.10 -16.49 -5.44
C PHE A 362 -7.60 -16.60 -5.76
N THR A 363 -8.29 -15.47 -5.64
CA THR A 363 -9.74 -15.31 -5.82
C THR A 363 -10.07 -14.53 -7.10
N PRO A 364 -11.32 -14.57 -7.59
CA PRO A 364 -11.73 -13.75 -8.73
C PRO A 364 -11.53 -12.25 -8.49
N GLY A 365 -11.71 -11.78 -7.25
CA GLY A 365 -11.51 -10.38 -6.88
C GLY A 365 -10.06 -9.91 -7.06
N PHE A 366 -9.07 -10.79 -6.87
CA PHE A 366 -7.67 -10.47 -7.19
C PHE A 366 -7.47 -10.25 -8.69
N LEU A 367 -8.04 -11.11 -9.52
CA LEU A 367 -7.99 -10.95 -10.98
C LEU A 367 -8.66 -9.65 -11.41
N GLN A 368 -9.78 -9.27 -10.79
CA GLN A 368 -10.43 -8.00 -11.12
C GLN A 368 -9.55 -6.80 -10.74
N ARG A 369 -8.97 -6.79 -9.53
CA ARG A 369 -8.00 -5.75 -9.12
C ARG A 369 -6.77 -5.69 -10.02
N CYS A 370 -6.32 -6.80 -10.58
CA CYS A 370 -5.27 -6.83 -11.59
C CYS A 370 -5.66 -6.05 -12.85
N ARG A 371 -6.91 -6.17 -13.32
CA ARG A 371 -7.44 -5.44 -14.49
C ARG A 371 -7.67 -3.96 -14.21
N ASP A 372 -8.17 -3.65 -13.03
CA ASP A 372 -8.56 -2.28 -12.66
C ASP A 372 -7.36 -1.41 -12.30
N ASN A 373 -6.34 -2.01 -11.66
CA ASN A 373 -5.17 -1.27 -11.18
C ASN A 373 -3.97 -1.28 -12.16
N THR A 374 -4.11 -1.86 -13.35
CA THR A 374 -3.07 -1.82 -14.39
C THR A 374 -3.54 -0.97 -15.57
N ILE A 375 -2.83 0.12 -15.83
CA ILE A 375 -3.16 1.11 -16.85
C ILE A 375 -2.00 1.18 -17.82
N GLN A 376 -2.23 0.74 -19.06
CA GLN A 376 -1.20 0.68 -20.09
C GLN A 376 -0.55 2.05 -20.32
N GLY A 377 0.78 2.11 -20.27
CA GLY A 377 1.57 3.33 -20.46
C GLY A 377 1.62 4.26 -19.24
N GLU A 378 0.93 3.94 -18.15
CA GLU A 378 0.83 4.82 -16.98
C GLU A 378 1.12 4.11 -15.65
N GLN A 379 0.50 2.95 -15.39
CA GLN A 379 0.50 2.33 -14.07
C GLN A 379 0.66 0.81 -14.14
N VAL A 380 1.60 0.29 -13.35
CA VAL A 380 1.85 -1.14 -13.14
C VAL A 380 1.38 -1.53 -11.74
N TYR A 381 0.61 -2.63 -11.62
CA TYR A 381 0.13 -3.10 -10.33
C TYR A 381 1.09 -4.13 -9.71
N TYR A 382 1.46 -3.88 -8.47
CA TYR A 382 2.30 -4.74 -7.65
C TYR A 382 1.56 -5.08 -6.35
N PRO A 383 0.76 -6.15 -6.30
CA PRO A 383 0.04 -6.55 -5.09
C PRO A 383 1.01 -6.89 -3.96
N ILE A 384 0.70 -6.43 -2.76
CA ILE A 384 1.37 -6.84 -1.52
C ILE A 384 0.61 -8.06 -1.02
N ILE A 385 1.17 -9.24 -1.23
CA ILE A 385 0.52 -10.52 -0.93
C ILE A 385 0.77 -10.96 0.51
N PHE A 386 -0.16 -11.71 1.09
CA PHE A 386 0.02 -12.33 2.39
C PHE A 386 0.80 -13.64 2.25
N SER A 387 1.81 -13.86 3.10
CA SER A 387 2.58 -15.09 3.15
C SER A 387 2.31 -15.82 4.45
N GLN A 388 1.93 -17.09 4.35
CA GLN A 388 1.72 -17.92 5.52
C GLN A 388 3.05 -18.33 6.18
N TYR A 389 3.00 -18.52 7.50
CA TYR A 389 4.05 -19.16 8.27
C TYR A 389 3.98 -20.70 8.19
N ASP A 390 4.98 -21.40 8.75
CA ASP A 390 5.02 -22.86 8.76
C ASP A 390 3.83 -23.44 9.55
N PRO A 391 2.90 -24.17 8.91
CA PRO A 391 1.74 -24.73 9.60
C PRO A 391 2.10 -25.74 10.69
N LYS A 392 3.32 -26.31 10.65
CA LYS A 392 3.83 -27.15 11.75
C LYS A 392 4.04 -26.36 13.03
N VAL A 393 4.46 -25.11 12.89
CA VAL A 393 4.67 -24.20 14.03
C VAL A 393 3.35 -23.57 14.47
N ILE A 394 2.52 -23.16 13.51
CA ILE A 394 1.27 -22.42 13.82
C ILE A 394 0.16 -23.34 14.31
N TYR A 395 0.02 -24.53 13.73
CA TYR A 395 -1.13 -25.43 13.94
C TYR A 395 -0.73 -26.83 14.42
N GLY A 396 0.53 -27.03 14.84
CA GLY A 396 1.04 -28.38 15.15
C GLY A 396 1.03 -29.34 13.95
N GLY A 397 0.95 -28.80 12.73
CA GLY A 397 0.91 -29.56 11.48
C GLY A 397 -0.50 -29.81 10.93
N ASN A 398 -1.55 -29.44 11.65
CA ASN A 398 -2.94 -29.67 11.27
C ASN A 398 -3.69 -28.35 11.08
N PRO A 399 -3.44 -27.60 10.00
CA PRO A 399 -4.15 -26.35 9.72
C PRO A 399 -5.66 -26.60 9.53
N PRO A 400 -6.54 -25.71 10.04
CA PRO A 400 -7.97 -25.77 9.76
C PRO A 400 -8.28 -25.73 8.26
N ALA A 401 -9.41 -26.31 7.87
CA ALA A 401 -9.97 -26.12 6.54
C ALA A 401 -10.17 -24.61 6.28
N ASP A 402 -9.87 -24.17 5.06
CA ASP A 402 -9.98 -22.77 4.61
C ASP A 402 -9.10 -21.74 5.35
N SER A 403 -8.06 -22.19 6.06
CA SER A 403 -7.07 -21.33 6.72
C SER A 403 -6.23 -20.46 5.76
N SER A 404 -6.39 -20.62 4.44
CA SER A 404 -5.63 -19.87 3.43
C SER A 404 -5.85 -18.36 3.53
N PHE A 405 -7.06 -17.90 3.84
CA PHE A 405 -7.42 -16.48 3.88
C PHE A 405 -7.59 -15.92 5.30
N VAL A 406 -6.86 -16.49 6.28
CA VAL A 406 -6.84 -15.98 7.66
C VAL A 406 -5.65 -15.04 7.84
N PHE A 407 -5.94 -13.74 7.92
CA PHE A 407 -4.94 -12.68 7.99
C PHE A 407 -4.72 -12.20 9.42
N THR A 408 -3.76 -12.81 10.12
CA THR A 408 -3.37 -12.39 11.48
C THR A 408 -1.86 -12.38 11.62
N LYS A 409 -1.34 -11.64 12.61
CA LYS A 409 0.09 -11.66 12.96
C LYS A 409 0.61 -13.06 13.33
N ARG A 410 -0.27 -13.99 13.72
CA ARG A 410 0.08 -15.38 14.07
C ARG A 410 0.10 -16.33 12.87
N THR A 411 -0.61 -16.01 11.79
CA THR A 411 -0.78 -16.91 10.64
C THR A 411 0.14 -16.58 9.48
N GLY A 412 0.70 -15.37 9.45
CA GLY A 412 1.59 -14.93 8.39
C GLY A 412 1.90 -13.43 8.45
N PHE A 413 2.35 -12.89 7.32
CA PHE A 413 2.70 -11.48 7.19
C PHE A 413 2.50 -10.98 5.75
N TRP A 414 2.33 -9.67 5.60
CA TRP A 414 2.28 -9.01 4.29
C TRP A 414 3.69 -8.82 3.73
N ARG A 415 3.93 -9.24 2.48
CA ARG A 415 5.24 -9.13 1.83
C ARG A 415 5.49 -7.73 1.28
N GLU A 416 5.68 -6.76 2.17
CA GLU A 416 5.90 -5.33 1.84
C GLU A 416 7.03 -5.10 0.82
N TYR A 417 8.08 -5.94 0.85
CA TYR A 417 9.23 -5.90 -0.05
C TYR A 417 9.27 -7.05 -1.07
N GLY A 418 8.14 -7.71 -1.33
CA GLY A 418 7.99 -8.68 -2.41
C GLY A 418 7.52 -8.01 -3.70
N PHE A 419 8.21 -8.26 -4.81
CA PHE A 419 7.90 -7.66 -6.12
C PHE A 419 7.63 -8.69 -7.21
N GLY A 420 7.80 -9.98 -6.90
CA GLY A 420 7.68 -11.07 -7.88
C GLY A 420 6.30 -11.22 -8.51
N ILE A 421 5.24 -10.82 -7.81
CA ILE A 421 3.86 -10.87 -8.31
C ILE A 421 3.50 -9.48 -8.82
N THR A 422 3.16 -9.38 -10.10
CA THR A 422 2.85 -8.09 -10.72
C THR A 422 1.93 -8.26 -11.92
N CYS A 423 1.04 -7.30 -12.11
CA CYS A 423 0.25 -7.13 -13.32
C CYS A 423 0.81 -5.99 -14.15
N ILE A 424 1.21 -6.30 -15.38
CA ILE A 424 1.93 -5.38 -16.27
C ILE A 424 1.53 -5.62 -17.72
N TYR A 425 1.40 -4.55 -18.52
CA TYR A 425 1.24 -4.70 -19.96
C TYR A 425 2.58 -5.02 -20.63
N LYS A 426 2.57 -5.80 -21.71
CA LYS A 426 3.80 -6.12 -22.45
C LYS A 426 4.54 -4.87 -22.94
N SER A 427 3.83 -3.85 -23.40
CA SER A 427 4.40 -2.54 -23.75
C SER A 427 5.10 -1.84 -22.58
N ASP A 428 4.56 -1.93 -21.37
CA ASP A 428 5.14 -1.34 -20.17
C ASP A 428 6.37 -2.11 -19.69
N LEU A 429 6.35 -3.44 -19.80
CA LEU A 429 7.54 -4.28 -19.57
C LEU A 429 8.68 -3.90 -20.52
N LEU A 430 8.40 -3.71 -21.80
CA LEU A 430 9.39 -3.26 -22.79
C LEU A 430 9.90 -1.84 -22.49
N THR A 431 9.01 -0.94 -22.09
CA THR A 431 9.36 0.44 -21.71
C THR A 431 10.28 0.48 -20.48
N ALA A 432 10.07 -0.42 -19.51
CA ALA A 432 10.96 -0.58 -18.37
C ALA A 432 12.31 -1.23 -18.73
N GLY A 433 12.41 -1.90 -19.87
CA GLY A 433 13.62 -2.60 -20.33
C GLY A 433 13.67 -4.10 -20.01
N GLY A 434 12.55 -4.71 -19.63
CA GLY A 434 12.42 -6.15 -19.41
C GLY A 434 13.23 -6.69 -18.22
N PHE A 435 13.22 -8.02 -18.07
CA PHE A 435 14.03 -8.70 -17.06
C PHE A 435 15.52 -8.69 -17.44
N ASP A 436 16.38 -8.54 -16.43
CA ASP A 436 17.80 -8.88 -16.59
C ASP A 436 17.97 -10.40 -16.62
N THR A 437 18.15 -10.96 -17.81
CA THR A 437 18.29 -12.41 -18.04
C THR A 437 19.65 -12.95 -17.60
N SER A 438 20.60 -12.10 -17.17
CA SER A 438 21.84 -12.55 -16.55
C SER A 438 21.61 -13.10 -15.13
N ILE A 439 20.52 -12.67 -14.47
CA ILE A 439 20.10 -13.19 -13.16
C ILE A 439 19.59 -14.63 -13.34
N GLN A 440 20.32 -15.59 -12.78
CA GLN A 440 19.97 -17.01 -12.83
C GLN A 440 19.23 -17.44 -11.55
N GLY A 441 18.42 -18.50 -11.65
CA GLY A 441 17.71 -19.06 -10.49
C GLY A 441 16.51 -18.23 -10.05
N TRP A 442 16.45 -17.95 -8.74
CA TRP A 442 15.36 -17.24 -8.08
C TRP A 442 15.93 -16.13 -7.17
N GLY A 443 15.31 -14.95 -7.22
CA GLY A 443 15.63 -13.80 -6.38
C GLY A 443 16.44 -12.74 -7.12
N LEU A 444 16.20 -11.48 -6.73
CA LEU A 444 16.70 -10.23 -7.33
C LEU A 444 16.09 -9.83 -8.66
N GLU A 445 15.55 -10.75 -9.46
CA GLU A 445 14.98 -10.42 -10.77
C GLU A 445 13.74 -9.52 -10.64
N ASP A 446 12.97 -9.72 -9.58
CA ASP A 446 11.78 -8.94 -9.28
C ASP A 446 12.12 -7.54 -8.76
N VAL A 447 13.14 -7.43 -7.90
CA VAL A 447 13.69 -6.17 -7.40
C VAL A 447 14.28 -5.34 -8.55
N ASP A 448 15.01 -5.98 -9.47
CA ASP A 448 15.55 -5.34 -10.66
C ASP A 448 14.43 -4.78 -11.55
N LEU A 449 13.45 -5.61 -11.90
CA LEU A 449 12.31 -5.17 -12.70
C LEU A 449 11.52 -4.04 -12.04
N PHE A 450 11.22 -4.14 -10.74
CA PHE A 450 10.53 -3.08 -10.01
C PHE A 450 11.32 -1.77 -10.04
N THR A 451 12.64 -1.83 -9.83
CA THR A 451 13.52 -0.66 -9.89
C THR A 451 13.51 -0.03 -11.27
N LYS A 452 13.51 -0.83 -12.34
CA LYS A 452 13.40 -0.38 -13.73
C LYS A 452 12.06 0.30 -14.01
N VAL A 453 10.94 -0.27 -13.54
CA VAL A 453 9.60 0.32 -13.68
C VAL A 453 9.51 1.69 -12.99
N VAL A 454 10.02 1.81 -11.76
CA VAL A 454 10.04 3.09 -11.05
C VAL A 454 10.88 4.14 -11.79
N ARG A 455 11.98 3.72 -12.44
CA ARG A 455 12.88 4.62 -13.19
C ARG A 455 12.35 4.99 -14.58
N SER A 456 11.46 4.20 -15.18
CA SER A 456 10.90 4.47 -16.51
C SER A 456 9.81 5.55 -16.51
N GLY A 457 9.41 6.05 -15.33
CA GLY A 457 8.36 7.06 -15.19
C GLY A 457 6.95 6.49 -15.08
N LEU A 458 6.81 5.15 -15.13
CA LEU A 458 5.56 4.46 -14.83
C LEU A 458 5.26 4.53 -13.32
N LYS A 459 3.98 4.66 -12.97
CA LYS A 459 3.53 4.60 -11.59
C LYS A 459 3.48 3.14 -11.13
N ALA A 460 4.35 2.78 -10.19
CA ALA A 460 4.25 1.48 -9.51
C ALA A 460 3.22 1.56 -8.38
N PHE A 461 1.99 1.09 -8.63
CA PHE A 461 0.93 1.06 -7.62
C PHE A 461 1.02 -0.20 -6.78
N ARG A 462 1.06 -0.04 -5.45
CA ARG A 462 1.16 -1.12 -4.47
C ARG A 462 0.05 -1.00 -3.43
N SER A 463 -0.60 -2.12 -3.13
CA SER A 463 -1.60 -2.24 -2.07
C SER A 463 -1.64 -3.66 -1.52
N GLN A 464 -1.97 -3.81 -0.24
CA GLN A 464 -2.28 -5.11 0.36
C GLN A 464 -3.49 -5.72 -0.35
N ASP A 465 -3.31 -6.94 -0.85
CA ASP A 465 -4.35 -7.63 -1.63
C ASP A 465 -4.82 -8.89 -0.91
N VAL A 466 -6.02 -8.81 -0.32
CA VAL A 466 -6.67 -9.90 0.42
C VAL A 466 -7.16 -11.05 -0.49
N GLY A 467 -7.08 -10.90 -1.81
CA GLY A 467 -7.51 -11.91 -2.77
C GLY A 467 -6.41 -12.87 -3.20
N VAL A 468 -5.19 -12.75 -2.66
CA VAL A 468 -4.05 -13.60 -3.03
C VAL A 468 -3.18 -13.92 -1.82
N VAL A 469 -2.82 -15.20 -1.68
CA VAL A 469 -2.01 -15.70 -0.58
C VAL A 469 -0.92 -16.61 -1.11
N HIS A 470 0.31 -16.40 -0.63
CA HIS A 470 1.42 -17.31 -0.83
C HIS A 470 1.39 -18.40 0.24
N ILE A 471 1.05 -19.62 -0.17
CA ILE A 471 0.96 -20.76 0.72
C ILE A 471 2.35 -21.18 1.14
N PHE A 472 2.53 -21.47 2.43
CA PHE A 472 3.82 -21.92 2.95
C PHE A 472 4.31 -23.16 2.21
N HIS A 473 5.59 -23.15 1.87
CA HIS A 473 6.33 -24.34 1.44
C HIS A 473 7.74 -24.27 2.03
N PRO A 474 8.41 -25.43 2.28
CA PRO A 474 9.79 -25.43 2.71
C PRO A 474 10.69 -24.73 1.71
N VAL A 475 11.53 -23.81 2.19
CA VAL A 475 12.50 -23.08 1.38
C VAL A 475 13.86 -23.79 1.45
N GLN A 476 14.37 -24.22 0.30
CA GLN A 476 15.72 -24.77 0.14
C GLN A 476 16.59 -23.72 -0.56
N CYS A 477 17.68 -23.32 0.11
CA CYS A 477 18.61 -22.32 -0.41
C CYS A 477 19.84 -23.02 -0.96
N ASP A 478 20.03 -22.97 -2.27
CA ASP A 478 21.20 -23.52 -2.95
C ASP A 478 22.44 -22.68 -2.58
N PRO A 479 23.48 -23.28 -1.95
CA PRO A 479 24.71 -22.57 -1.58
C PRO A 479 25.51 -22.05 -2.77
N SER A 480 25.21 -22.49 -4.00
CA SER A 480 25.87 -22.04 -5.22
C SER A 480 25.28 -20.74 -5.79
N LEU A 481 24.20 -20.21 -5.21
CA LEU A 481 23.64 -18.91 -5.57
C LEU A 481 24.62 -17.77 -5.33
N ASP A 482 24.45 -16.66 -6.07
CA ASP A 482 25.15 -15.41 -5.77
C ASP A 482 24.97 -15.05 -4.27
N PRO A 483 26.02 -14.56 -3.58
CA PRO A 483 25.94 -14.27 -2.14
C PRO A 483 24.75 -13.40 -1.72
N LYS A 484 24.29 -12.46 -2.58
CA LYS A 484 23.10 -11.65 -2.29
C LYS A 484 21.82 -12.48 -2.41
N GLN A 485 21.68 -13.28 -3.47
CA GLN A 485 20.53 -14.18 -3.66
C GLN A 485 20.46 -15.22 -2.54
N TYR A 486 21.61 -15.81 -2.15
CA TYR A 486 21.67 -16.76 -1.05
C TYR A 486 21.22 -16.13 0.27
N LYS A 487 21.69 -14.92 0.58
CA LYS A 487 21.27 -14.18 1.77
C LYS A 487 19.76 -13.85 1.75
N MET A 488 19.21 -13.47 0.60
CA MET A 488 17.77 -13.23 0.43
C MET A 488 16.95 -14.51 0.63
N CYS A 489 17.43 -15.65 0.13
CA CYS A 489 16.79 -16.93 0.34
C CYS A 489 16.76 -17.31 1.83
N LEU A 490 17.90 -17.17 2.52
CA LEU A 490 17.98 -17.42 3.97
C LEU A 490 17.05 -16.49 4.76
N GLY A 491 16.98 -15.21 4.38
CA GLY A 491 16.05 -14.25 4.97
C GLY A 491 14.60 -14.68 4.77
N SER A 492 14.22 -15.04 3.54
CA SER A 492 12.86 -15.53 3.23
C SER A 492 12.51 -16.78 4.04
N LYS A 493 13.44 -17.74 4.13
CA LYS A 493 13.28 -18.96 4.92
C LYS A 493 13.04 -18.65 6.40
N ALA A 494 13.83 -17.75 6.99
CA ALA A 494 13.69 -17.34 8.38
C ALA A 494 12.37 -16.61 8.63
N SER A 495 12.01 -15.67 7.75
CA SER A 495 10.76 -14.90 7.85
C SER A 495 9.52 -15.77 7.75
N THR A 496 9.53 -16.88 7.00
CA THR A 496 8.37 -17.77 6.88
C THR A 496 8.21 -18.76 8.03
N PHE A 497 9.09 -18.76 9.03
CA PHE A 497 9.05 -19.79 10.07
C PHE A 497 7.89 -19.59 11.05
N ALA A 498 7.81 -18.44 11.71
CA ALA A 498 6.72 -18.02 12.58
C ALA A 498 6.87 -16.52 12.91
N SER A 499 5.86 -15.94 13.57
CA SER A 499 5.98 -14.59 14.13
C SER A 499 7.10 -14.52 15.16
N THR A 500 7.65 -13.32 15.37
CA THR A 500 8.69 -13.07 16.38
C THR A 500 8.16 -13.41 17.77
N MET A 501 6.88 -13.14 18.01
CA MET A 501 6.21 -13.49 19.25
C MET A 501 6.16 -15.00 19.48
N GLN A 502 5.69 -15.77 18.50
CA GLN A 502 5.62 -17.23 18.62
C GLN A 502 7.01 -17.85 18.80
N LEU A 503 8.01 -17.29 18.13
CA LEU A 503 9.41 -17.70 18.33
C LEU A 503 9.89 -17.43 19.75
N ALA A 504 9.55 -16.28 20.33
CA ALA A 504 9.88 -15.96 21.71
C ALA A 504 9.16 -16.89 22.70
N GLU A 505 7.88 -17.18 22.48
CA GLU A 505 7.10 -18.14 23.29
C GLU A 505 7.72 -19.55 23.23
N LEU A 506 8.07 -20.03 22.05
CA LEU A 506 8.74 -21.32 21.86
C LEU A 506 10.12 -21.37 22.51
N TRP A 507 10.84 -20.26 22.52
CA TRP A 507 12.15 -20.16 23.19
C TRP A 507 11.99 -20.21 24.71
N LEU A 508 11.02 -19.48 25.27
CA LEU A 508 10.66 -19.46 26.69
C LEU A 508 10.03 -20.77 27.20
N GLN A 509 9.48 -21.61 26.33
CA GLN A 509 9.01 -22.94 26.72
C GLN A 509 10.16 -23.95 26.86
N LYS A 510 11.30 -23.68 26.20
CA LYS A 510 12.46 -24.57 26.17
C LYS A 510 13.54 -24.23 27.20
N HIS A 511 13.51 -23.02 27.75
CA HIS A 511 14.44 -22.49 28.75
C HIS A 511 13.64 -21.91 29.91
#